data_AF-A0A439R1X4-F1
#
_entry.id   AF-A0A439R1X4-F1
#
_cell.length_a   1.000
_cell.length_b   1.000
_cell.length_c   1.000
_cell.angle_alpha   90.00
_cell.angle_beta   90.00
_cell.angle_gamma   90.00
#
_symmetry.space_group_name_H-M   'P 1'
#
loop_
_entity.id
_entity.type
_entity.pdbx_description
1 polymer ?
#
loop_
_entity_poly.entity_id
_entity_poly.type
_entity_poly.pdbx_seq_one_letter_code
_entity_poly.pdbx_strand_id
1 'polypeptide(L)' 'LSVWLVASGKCYQFEDVPPETFAEFQAAFAKGRFFNGHIRNHFRYRLVGPAVD' A
#
# COMPACT_ATOMS: atom_id res chain seq x y z
N LEU A 1 -2.97 2.20 -5.52
CA LEU A 1 -2.07 1.10 -5.07
C LEU A 1 -2.81 0.24 -4.04
N SER A 2 -2.90 -1.08 -4.24
CA SER A 2 -3.49 -1.99 -3.24
C SER A 2 -2.40 -2.63 -2.40
N VAL A 3 -2.54 -2.59 -1.06
CA VAL A 3 -1.56 -3.16 -0.13
C VAL A 3 -2.28 -4.07 0.86
N TRP A 4 -1.84 -5.33 0.92
CA TRP A 4 -2.27 -6.27 1.94
C TRP A 4 -1.35 -6.17 3.16
N LEU A 5 -1.91 -5.80 4.31
CA LEU A 5 -1.17 -5.77 5.57
C LEU A 5 -1.39 -7.09 6.29
N VAL A 6 -0.37 -7.95 6.28
CA VAL A 6 -0.41 -9.30 6.89
C VAL A 6 -0.76 -9.24 8.38
N ALA A 7 -0.21 -8.27 9.12
CA ALA A 7 -0.45 -8.13 10.56
C ALA A 7 -1.92 -7.86 10.91
N SER A 8 -2.68 -7.21 10.02
CA SER A 8 -4.10 -6.90 10.24
C SER A 8 -5.04 -7.75 9.39
N GLY A 9 -4.52 -8.54 8.44
CA GLY A 9 -5.32 -9.34 7.50
C GLY A 9 -6.20 -8.50 6.57
N LYS A 10 -5.85 -7.23 6.32
CA LYS A 10 -6.69 -6.26 5.62
C LYS A 10 -6.05 -5.75 4.34
N CYS A 11 -6.86 -5.56 3.30
CA CYS A 11 -6.48 -4.89 2.06
C CYS A 11 -6.84 -3.40 2.11
N TYR A 12 -5.86 -2.55 1.84
CA TYR A 12 -6.05 -1.10 1.75
C TYR A 12 -5.79 -0.64 0.31
N GLN A 13 -6.72 0.13 -0.23
CA GLN A 13 -6.53 0.82 -1.51
C GLN A 13 -6.08 2.25 -1.22
N PHE A 14 -4.87 2.59 -1.64
CA PHE A 14 -4.34 3.95 -1.63
C PHE A 14 -4.67 4.63 -2.96
N GLU A 15 -5.26 5.82 -2.87
CA GLU A 15 -5.76 6.63 -3.98
C GLU A 15 -4.69 7.65 -4.42
N ASP A 16 -4.75 8.08 -5.68
CA ASP A 16 -3.88 9.11 -6.26
C ASP A 16 -2.37 8.89 -6.05
N VAL A 17 -1.93 7.63 -5.90
CA VAL A 17 -0.51 7.29 -5.77
C VAL A 17 0.17 7.50 -7.13
N PRO A 18 1.20 8.37 -7.22
CA PRO A 18 1.92 8.61 -8.45
C PRO A 18 2.50 7.32 -9.05
N PRO A 19 2.53 7.19 -10.38
CA PRO A 19 3.13 6.03 -11.04
C PRO A 19 4.60 5.78 -10.62
N GLU A 20 5.35 6.83 -10.33
CA GLU A 20 6.73 6.75 -9.82
C GLU A 20 6.79 6.08 -8.45
N THR A 21 5.96 6.51 -7.49
CA THR A 21 5.89 5.91 -6.15
C THR A 21 5.44 4.45 -6.23
N PHE A 22 4.55 4.12 -7.17
CA PHE A 22 4.14 2.74 -7.42
C PHE A 22 5.31 1.89 -7.94
N ALA A 23 6.05 2.39 -8.94
CA ALA A 23 7.19 1.68 -9.52
C ALA A 23 8.31 1.50 -8.49
N GLU A 24 8.63 2.53 -7.72
CA GLU A 24 9.62 2.46 -6.64
C GLU A 24 9.21 1.46 -5.55
N PHE A 25 7.92 1.45 -5.15
CA PHE A 25 7.43 0.48 -4.18
C PHE A 25 7.48 -0.97 -4.71
N GLN A 26 7.19 -1.15 -6.00
CA GLN A 26 7.29 -2.45 -6.65
C GLN A 26 8.74 -2.94 -6.69
N ALA A 27 9.70 -2.05 -7.01
CA ALA A 27 11.12 -2.33 -7.07
C ALA A 27 11.83 -2.42 -5.70
N ALA A 28 11.24 -1.84 -4.64
CA ALA A 28 11.87 -1.78 -3.33
C ALA A 28 12.13 -3.18 -2.75
N PHE A 29 13.40 -3.42 -2.38
CA PHE A 29 13.84 -4.63 -1.69
C PHE A 29 13.16 -4.79 -0.33
N ALA A 30 13.10 -3.70 0.46
CA ALA A 30 12.46 -3.67 1.77
C ALA A 30 11.09 -2.96 1.70
N LYS A 31 10.07 -3.67 1.20
CA LYS A 31 8.72 -3.13 0.98
C LYS A 31 8.12 -2.45 2.21
N GLY A 32 8.23 -3.07 3.40
CA GLY A 32 7.71 -2.49 4.64
C GLY A 32 8.35 -1.14 5.00
N ARG A 33 9.68 -1.01 4.83
CA ARG A 33 10.40 0.25 5.08
C ARG A 33 9.95 1.34 4.11
N PHE A 34 9.86 1.02 2.82
CA PHE A 34 9.40 1.97 1.81
C PHE A 34 7.96 2.43 2.09
N PHE A 35 7.05 1.47 2.29
CA PHE A 35 5.65 1.75 2.59
C PHE A 35 5.48 2.69 3.79
N ASN A 36 6.20 2.42 4.89
CA ASN A 36 6.10 3.24 6.10
C ASN A 36 6.64 4.66 5.91
N GLY A 37 7.69 4.83 5.10
CA GLY A 37 8.32 6.14 4.89
C GLY A 37 7.68 6.99 3.79
N HIS A 38 7.06 6.36 2.79
CA HIS A 38 6.62 7.07 1.57
C HIS A 38 5.13 6.93 1.27
N ILE A 39 4.40 6.02 1.94
CA ILE A 39 3.01 5.69 1.55
C ILE A 39 2.02 5.84 2.71
N ARG A 40 2.27 5.19 3.86
CA ARG A 40 1.28 4.95 4.92
C ARG A 40 0.45 6.18 5.34
N ASN A 41 1.07 7.35 5.41
CA ASN A 41 0.44 8.60 5.84
C ASN A 41 0.47 9.70 4.76
N HIS A 42 0.85 9.35 3.53
CA HIS A 42 1.03 10.32 2.44
C HIS A 42 -0.13 10.33 1.44
N PHE A 43 -0.94 9.27 1.44
CA PHE A 43 -2.04 9.11 0.50
C PHE A 43 -3.34 8.80 1.24
N ARG A 44 -4.45 9.26 0.67
CA ARG A 44 -5.77 8.82 1.09
C ARG A 44 -5.90 7.33 0.82
N TYR A 45 -6.59 6.64 1.70
CA TYR A 45 -6.85 5.22 1.51
C TYR A 45 -8.23 4.83 2.00
N ARG A 46 -8.72 3.72 1.45
CA ARG A 46 -9.93 3.05 1.90
C ARG A 46 -9.66 1.58 2.17
N LEU A 47 -10.36 1.04 3.16
CA LEU A 47 -10.39 -0.39 3.42
C LEU A 47 -11.23 -1.06 2.32
N VAL A 48 -10.68 -2.07 1.65
CA VAL A 48 -11.38 -2.76 0.54
C VAL A 48 -12.27 -3.90 1.06
N GLY A 49 -12.22 -4.21 2.36
CA GLY A 49 -12.82 -5.41 2.93
C GLY A 49 -11.95 -6.65 2.69
N PRO A 50 -12.31 -7.82 3.25
CA PRO A 50 -11.59 -9.05 2.98
C PRO A 50 -11.73 -9.39 1.48
N ALA A 51 -10.63 -9.75 0.83
CA ALA A 51 -10.69 -10.44 -0.47
C ALA A 51 -10.98 -11.93 -0.21
N VAL A 52 -12.16 -12.23 0.31
CA VAL A 52 -12.75 -13.58 0.24
C VAL A 52 -14.23 -13.41 -0.11
N ASP A 53 -14.63 -14.07 -1.19
CA ASP A 53 -16.01 -14.53 -1.40
C ASP A 53 -16.38 -15.50 -0.26
#